data_AF-A0A3B1AP96-F1
#
_entry.id   AF-A0A3B1AP96-F1
#
_cell.length_a   1.000
_cell.length_b   1.000
_cell.length_c   1.000
_cell.angle_alpha   90.00
_cell.angle_beta   90.00
_cell.angle_gamma   90.00
#
_symmetry.space_group_name_H-M   'P 1'
#
loop_
_entity.id
_entity.type
_entity.pdbx_description
1 polymer ?
#
loop_
_entity_poly.entity_id
_entity_poly.type
_entity_poly.pdbx_seq_one_letter_code
_entity_poly.pdbx_strand_id
1 'polypeptide(L)'
;MAEKRKKKLGIKQRYSMLTRGLGWDTTYQDMDKVFPYDNYEGIIIHDWDGWEDPFRLTMDAYWKFQSEKEKKLYAVIDSFAQNNGHLGITDARYVNALKLFLTGVSPLEYQAARGFTHVGRQFRGVGPRVACQMQAIDELRHVQTQIHSMSHYNKYFDGLHSAPHMHDRVWYLS
;
A
#
# COMPACT_ATOMS: atom_id res chain seq x y z
N MET A 1 40.86 32.58 7.35
CA MET A 1 40.61 31.30 6.63
C MET A 1 39.23 31.39 6.00
N ALA A 2 39.11 31.25 4.68
CA ALA A 2 37.81 31.28 4.02
C ALA A 2 36.99 30.04 4.44
N GLU A 3 35.83 30.26 5.04
CA GLU A 3 34.94 29.18 5.47
C GLU A 3 34.44 28.42 4.24
N LYS A 4 34.83 27.14 4.12
CA LYS A 4 34.49 26.30 2.96
C LYS A 4 32.99 26.04 2.99
N ARG A 5 32.22 26.79 2.20
CA ARG A 5 30.75 26.68 2.13
C ARG A 5 30.35 25.23 1.85
N LYS A 6 29.67 24.58 2.81
CA LYS A 6 29.22 23.19 2.68
C LYS A 6 28.36 23.04 1.42
N LYS A 7 28.70 22.08 0.57
CA LYS A 7 27.96 21.80 -0.67
C LYS A 7 26.55 21.33 -0.31
N LYS A 8 25.53 21.99 -0.87
CA LYS A 8 24.14 21.62 -0.67
C LYS A 8 23.87 20.26 -1.34
N LEU A 9 23.22 19.37 -0.62
CA LEU A 9 22.86 18.04 -1.12
C LEU A 9 21.80 18.13 -2.22
N GLY A 10 21.94 17.29 -3.25
CA GLY A 10 20.90 17.08 -4.26
C GLY A 10 19.66 16.38 -3.68
N ILE A 11 18.54 16.42 -4.39
CA ILE A 11 17.26 15.83 -3.93
C ILE A 11 17.42 14.33 -3.63
N LYS A 12 18.06 13.58 -4.53
CA LYS A 12 18.33 12.14 -4.33
C LYS A 12 19.13 11.86 -3.07
N GLN A 13 20.21 12.63 -2.85
CA GLN A 13 21.07 12.49 -1.67
C GLN A 13 20.33 12.83 -0.38
N ARG A 14 19.53 13.90 -0.39
CA ARG A 14 18.71 14.28 0.77
C ARG A 14 17.69 13.20 1.11
N TYR A 15 17.00 12.65 0.12
CA TYR A 15 16.02 11.59 0.35
C TYR A 15 16.70 10.32 0.90
N SER A 16 17.85 9.95 0.35
CA SER A 16 18.66 8.83 0.86
C SER A 16 19.04 9.03 2.33
N MET A 17 19.49 10.23 2.73
CA MET A 17 19.79 10.51 4.15
C MET A 17 18.57 10.44 5.09
N LEU A 18 17.37 10.67 4.56
CA LEU A 18 16.11 10.57 5.32
C LEU A 18 15.53 9.15 5.32
N THR A 19 16.14 8.21 4.61
CA THR A 19 15.67 6.82 4.46
C THR A 19 16.82 5.84 4.63
N ARG A 20 17.56 5.54 3.56
CA ARG A 20 18.66 4.57 3.55
C ARG A 20 19.79 4.90 4.51
N GLY A 21 20.09 6.18 4.68
CA GLY A 21 21.09 6.67 5.63
C GLY A 21 20.73 6.44 7.10
N LEU A 22 19.53 5.94 7.40
CA LEU A 22 19.12 5.51 8.73
C LEU A 22 19.39 4.02 8.99
N GLY A 23 19.79 3.24 7.96
CA GLY A 23 20.21 1.85 8.12
C GLY A 23 21.62 1.71 8.69
N TRP A 24 21.94 0.53 9.21
CA TRP A 24 23.26 0.22 9.76
C TRP A 24 23.59 -1.28 9.61
N ASP A 25 24.88 -1.60 9.67
CA ASP A 25 25.36 -2.97 9.73
C ASP A 25 25.24 -3.54 11.15
N THR A 26 24.74 -4.77 11.26
CA THR A 26 24.47 -5.39 12.56
C THR A 26 25.77 -5.83 13.23
N THR A 27 25.92 -5.53 14.53
CA THR A 27 27.11 -5.93 15.31
C THR A 27 26.83 -7.09 16.27
N TYR A 28 25.63 -7.15 16.85
CA TYR A 28 25.28 -8.14 17.89
C TYR A 28 24.49 -9.35 17.37
N GLN A 29 24.05 -9.30 16.11
CA GLN A 29 23.36 -10.39 15.42
C GLN A 29 23.91 -10.48 14.01
N ASP A 30 24.00 -11.70 13.51
CA ASP A 30 24.35 -11.97 12.12
C ASP A 30 23.28 -11.38 11.19
N MET A 31 23.71 -10.65 10.15
CA MET A 31 22.81 -10.00 9.22
C MET A 31 21.91 -11.02 8.49
N ASP A 32 22.42 -12.23 8.22
CA ASP A 32 21.66 -13.29 7.57
C ASP A 32 20.57 -13.87 8.48
N LYS A 33 20.73 -13.76 9.80
CA LYS A 33 19.65 -14.07 10.76
C LYS A 33 18.61 -12.95 10.85
N VAL A 34 19.02 -11.71 10.60
CA VAL A 34 18.11 -10.55 10.59
C VAL A 34 17.26 -10.53 9.31
N PHE A 35 17.79 -11.01 8.19
CA PHE A 35 17.14 -11.12 6.89
C PHE A 35 17.23 -12.54 6.33
N PRO A 36 16.50 -13.51 6.89
CA PRO A 36 16.68 -14.94 6.59
C PRO A 36 16.14 -15.40 5.22
N TYR A 37 15.45 -14.52 4.49
CA TYR A 37 14.73 -14.89 3.27
C TYR A 37 15.34 -14.33 1.98
N ASP A 38 16.48 -13.65 2.03
CA ASP A 38 17.05 -12.99 0.83
C ASP A 38 17.97 -13.86 -0.03
N ASN A 39 18.14 -15.15 0.31
CA ASN A 39 19.06 -16.07 -0.38
C ASN A 39 18.40 -17.35 -0.94
N TYR A 40 17.28 -17.82 -0.36
CA TYR A 40 16.76 -19.17 -0.66
C TYR A 40 16.18 -19.31 -2.08
N GLU A 41 15.79 -18.20 -2.71
CA GLU A 41 15.21 -18.16 -4.05
C GLU A 41 16.27 -18.24 -5.17
N GLY A 42 17.56 -18.19 -4.82
CA GLY A 42 18.67 -18.21 -5.79
C GLY A 42 18.93 -16.86 -6.49
N ILE A 43 18.22 -15.80 -6.11
CA ILE A 43 18.47 -14.44 -6.59
C ILE A 43 19.66 -13.86 -5.81
N ILE A 44 20.69 -13.40 -6.54
CA ILE A 44 21.89 -12.82 -5.94
C ILE A 44 21.88 -11.31 -6.14
N ILE A 45 21.83 -10.56 -5.03
CA ILE A 45 21.96 -9.10 -5.05
C ILE A 45 23.41 -8.74 -4.71
N HIS A 46 24.15 -8.23 -5.69
CA HIS A 46 25.56 -7.85 -5.53
C HIS A 46 25.75 -6.53 -4.77
N ASP A 47 24.85 -5.57 -4.96
CA ASP A 47 24.96 -4.23 -4.39
C ASP A 47 23.58 -3.65 -4.10
N TRP A 48 23.23 -3.52 -2.81
CA TRP A 48 21.98 -2.87 -2.38
C TRP A 48 22.02 -1.34 -2.49
N ASP A 49 23.21 -0.73 -2.50
CA ASP A 49 23.36 0.73 -2.67
C ASP A 49 23.09 1.17 -4.12
N GLY A 50 23.22 0.24 -5.07
CA GLY A 50 22.81 0.41 -6.46
C GLY A 50 21.30 0.58 -6.69
N TRP A 51 20.46 0.40 -5.67
CA TRP A 51 19.01 0.62 -5.76
C TRP A 51 18.70 2.08 -6.13
N GLU A 52 17.70 2.32 -6.98
CA GLU A 52 17.17 3.66 -7.29
C GLU A 52 15.76 3.80 -6.71
N ASP A 53 15.54 4.81 -5.85
CA ASP A 53 14.22 4.98 -5.25
C ASP A 53 13.18 5.31 -6.34
N PRO A 54 12.10 4.51 -6.47
CA PRO A 54 11.09 4.69 -7.52
C PRO A 54 10.28 5.99 -7.31
N PHE A 55 10.19 6.44 -6.07
CA PHE A 55 9.61 7.71 -5.66
C PHE A 55 10.37 8.28 -4.45
N ARG A 56 10.17 9.58 -4.17
CA ARG A 56 10.90 10.30 -3.11
C ARG A 56 9.94 11.07 -2.20
N LEU A 57 9.00 10.34 -1.60
CA LEU A 57 8.02 10.88 -0.66
C LEU A 57 8.48 10.62 0.78
N THR A 58 8.64 11.70 1.54
CA THR A 58 8.83 11.64 3.00
C THR A 58 7.47 11.50 3.69
N MET A 59 7.45 11.03 4.94
CA MET A 59 6.20 10.75 5.65
C MET A 59 5.30 11.99 5.81
N ASP A 60 5.89 13.17 6.04
CA ASP A 60 5.15 14.44 6.10
C ASP A 60 4.46 14.77 4.77
N ALA A 61 5.14 14.53 3.64
CA ALA A 61 4.58 14.73 2.31
C ALA A 61 3.48 13.70 2.01
N TYR A 62 3.73 12.41 2.33
CA TYR A 62 2.75 11.35 2.15
C TYR A 62 1.47 11.64 2.91
N TRP A 63 1.55 11.92 4.22
CA TRP A 63 0.38 12.23 5.03
C TRP A 63 -0.38 13.44 4.51
N LYS A 64 0.33 14.52 4.15
CA LYS A 64 -0.30 15.73 3.59
C LYS A 64 -1.09 15.43 2.32
N PHE A 65 -0.50 14.72 1.36
CA PHE A 65 -1.19 14.44 0.10
C PHE A 65 -2.31 13.43 0.25
N GLN A 66 -2.09 12.35 1.01
CA GLN A 66 -3.10 11.31 1.16
C GLN A 66 -4.28 11.79 2.01
N SER A 67 -4.07 12.62 3.04
CA SER A 67 -5.17 13.17 3.85
C SER A 67 -6.11 14.05 3.02
N GLU A 68 -5.56 14.86 2.10
CA GLU A 68 -6.39 15.70 1.22
C GLU A 68 -7.18 14.86 0.20
N LYS A 69 -6.63 13.72 -0.24
CA LYS A 69 -7.37 12.75 -1.06
C LYS A 69 -8.51 12.10 -0.27
N GLU A 70 -8.25 11.67 0.96
CA GLU A 70 -9.26 11.03 1.82
C GLU A 70 -10.41 11.97 2.17
N LYS A 71 -10.12 13.23 2.56
CA LYS A 71 -11.17 14.21 2.87
C LYS A 71 -12.16 14.38 1.72
N LYS A 72 -11.66 14.48 0.49
CA LYS A 72 -12.50 14.63 -0.71
C LYS A 72 -13.26 13.35 -1.02
N LEU A 73 -12.61 12.20 -0.92
CA LEU A 73 -13.22 10.90 -1.17
C LEU A 73 -14.41 10.66 -0.24
N TYR A 74 -14.23 10.82 1.07
CA TYR A 74 -15.30 10.56 2.03
C TYR A 74 -16.43 11.59 1.93
N ALA A 75 -16.15 12.85 1.61
CA ALA A 75 -17.20 13.83 1.33
C ALA A 75 -18.10 13.39 0.14
N VAL A 76 -17.51 12.78 -0.89
CA VAL A 76 -18.26 12.23 -2.03
C VAL A 76 -19.03 10.96 -1.63
N ILE A 77 -18.44 10.05 -0.85
CA ILE A 77 -19.13 8.84 -0.35
C ILE A 77 -20.34 9.22 0.50
N ASP A 78 -20.19 10.18 1.41
CA ASP A 78 -21.28 10.66 2.27
C ASP A 78 -22.38 11.31 1.43
N SER A 79 -22.02 12.16 0.47
CA SER A 79 -22.98 12.78 -0.45
C SER A 79 -23.70 11.75 -1.32
N PHE A 80 -22.99 10.74 -1.83
CA PHE A 80 -23.58 9.64 -2.59
C PHE A 80 -24.61 8.87 -1.75
N ALA A 81 -24.27 8.56 -0.49
CA ALA A 81 -25.16 7.87 0.42
C ALA A 81 -26.38 8.71 0.82
N GLN A 82 -26.18 10.00 1.11
CA GLN A 82 -27.23 10.94 1.49
C GLN A 82 -28.28 11.11 0.38
N ASN A 83 -27.85 11.09 -0.89
CA ASN A 83 -28.71 11.34 -2.04
C ASN A 83 -29.23 10.06 -2.70
N ASN A 84 -29.12 8.89 -2.05
CA ASN A 84 -29.49 7.59 -2.63
C ASN A 84 -28.87 7.38 -4.02
N GLY A 85 -27.58 7.71 -4.18
CA GLY A 85 -26.92 7.72 -5.49
C GLY A 85 -26.92 6.37 -6.22
N HIS A 86 -27.15 5.27 -5.50
CA HIS A 86 -27.30 3.95 -6.10
C HIS A 86 -28.51 3.84 -7.05
N LEU A 87 -29.51 4.71 -6.91
CA LEU A 87 -30.66 4.79 -7.84
C LEU A 87 -30.29 5.44 -9.18
N GLY A 88 -29.14 6.12 -9.25
CA GLY A 88 -28.66 6.79 -10.46
C GLY A 88 -27.83 5.90 -11.39
N ILE A 89 -27.61 4.62 -11.06
CA ILE A 89 -26.91 3.69 -11.95
C ILE A 89 -27.81 3.31 -13.14
N THR A 90 -27.20 2.93 -14.25
CA THR A 90 -27.92 2.64 -15.50
C THR A 90 -28.89 1.47 -15.41
N ASP A 91 -28.48 0.39 -14.74
CA ASP A 91 -29.27 -0.83 -14.56
C ASP A 91 -28.75 -1.61 -13.35
N ALA A 92 -29.63 -2.22 -12.56
CA ALA A 92 -29.23 -3.01 -11.38
C ALA A 92 -28.28 -4.18 -11.71
N ARG A 93 -28.27 -4.68 -12.96
CA ARG A 93 -27.33 -5.70 -13.44
C ARG A 93 -25.87 -5.24 -13.32
N TYR A 94 -25.60 -3.93 -13.37
CA TYR A 94 -24.27 -3.36 -13.12
C TYR A 94 -23.71 -3.80 -11.76
N VAL A 95 -24.55 -3.93 -10.74
CA VAL A 95 -24.12 -4.29 -9.38
C VAL A 95 -23.50 -5.68 -9.32
N ASN A 96 -23.76 -6.57 -10.28
CA ASN A 96 -23.06 -7.87 -10.33
C ASN A 96 -21.55 -7.72 -10.55
N ALA A 97 -21.10 -6.67 -11.25
CA ALA A 97 -19.68 -6.35 -11.35
C ALA A 97 -19.11 -5.92 -9.99
N LEU A 98 -19.87 -5.14 -9.21
CA LEU A 98 -19.47 -4.74 -7.86
C LEU A 98 -19.40 -5.94 -6.90
N LYS A 99 -20.28 -6.95 -7.06
CA LYS A 99 -20.21 -8.21 -6.30
C LYS A 99 -18.90 -8.94 -6.58
N LEU A 100 -18.54 -9.11 -7.86
CA LEU A 100 -17.26 -9.73 -8.23
C LEU A 100 -16.08 -8.93 -7.69
N PHE A 101 -16.15 -7.60 -7.78
CA PHE A 101 -15.09 -6.73 -7.27
C PHE A 101 -14.89 -6.86 -5.76
N LEU A 102 -15.96 -6.73 -4.97
CA LEU A 102 -15.86 -6.76 -3.51
C LEU A 102 -15.47 -8.15 -2.98
N THR A 103 -15.91 -9.22 -3.65
CA THR A 103 -15.63 -10.61 -3.22
C THR A 103 -14.33 -11.18 -3.78
N GLY A 104 -13.88 -10.72 -4.95
CA GLY A 104 -12.70 -11.23 -5.63
C GLY A 104 -11.48 -10.31 -5.58
N VAL A 105 -11.66 -8.99 -5.73
CA VAL A 105 -10.55 -8.03 -5.85
C VAL A 105 -10.21 -7.39 -4.52
N SER A 106 -11.19 -6.86 -3.78
CA SER A 106 -10.92 -6.19 -2.50
C SER A 106 -10.17 -7.04 -1.47
N PRO A 107 -10.39 -8.38 -1.38
CA PRO A 107 -9.58 -9.22 -0.50
C PRO A 107 -8.11 -9.32 -0.95
N LEU A 108 -7.82 -9.21 -2.26
CA LEU A 108 -6.45 -9.20 -2.78
C LEU A 108 -5.69 -7.96 -2.32
N GLU A 109 -6.35 -6.81 -2.19
CA GLU A 109 -5.72 -5.59 -1.65
C GLU A 109 -5.27 -5.80 -0.20
N TYR A 110 -6.09 -6.47 0.62
CA TYR A 110 -5.69 -6.82 1.98
C TYR A 110 -4.54 -7.83 2.01
N GLN A 111 -4.56 -8.82 1.11
CA GLN A 111 -3.46 -9.79 0.96
C GLN A 111 -2.18 -9.11 0.49
N ALA A 112 -2.28 -8.16 -0.45
CA ALA A 112 -1.17 -7.35 -0.92
C ALA A 112 -0.61 -6.47 0.21
N ALA A 113 -1.45 -5.82 1.01
CA ALA A 113 -1.02 -5.07 2.19
C ALA A 113 -0.20 -5.95 3.15
N ARG A 114 -0.66 -7.17 3.42
CA ARG A 114 0.07 -8.15 4.25
C ARG A 114 1.37 -8.61 3.61
N GLY A 115 1.36 -8.92 2.32
CA GLY A 115 2.52 -9.33 1.54
C GLY A 115 3.60 -8.24 1.52
N PHE A 116 3.22 -7.01 1.17
CA PHE A 116 4.10 -5.84 1.17
C PHE A 116 4.63 -5.50 2.56
N THR A 117 3.82 -5.69 3.61
CA THR A 117 4.30 -5.54 5.00
C THR A 117 5.38 -6.58 5.32
N HIS A 118 5.18 -7.83 4.90
CA HIS A 118 6.16 -8.89 5.07
C HIS A 118 7.47 -8.58 4.33
N VAL A 119 7.43 -8.39 3.00
CA VAL A 119 8.64 -8.12 2.21
C VAL A 119 9.29 -6.78 2.57
N GLY A 120 8.51 -5.79 3.01
CA GLY A 120 9.00 -4.52 3.56
C GLY A 120 9.76 -4.66 4.88
N ARG A 121 9.71 -5.84 5.52
CA ARG A 121 10.64 -6.24 6.58
C ARG A 121 11.80 -7.08 6.06
N GLN A 122 11.59 -7.94 5.06
CA GLN A 122 12.55 -8.99 4.70
C GLN A 122 13.64 -8.56 3.70
N PHE A 123 13.46 -7.49 2.93
CA PHE A 123 14.56 -6.98 2.10
C PHE A 123 15.69 -6.42 2.97
N ARG A 124 16.95 -6.82 2.69
CA ARG A 124 18.15 -6.29 3.36
C ARG A 124 18.44 -4.83 3.00
N GLY A 125 18.15 -4.42 1.77
CA GLY A 125 18.26 -3.01 1.36
C GLY A 125 17.20 -2.12 2.03
N VAL A 126 17.61 -0.99 2.62
CA VAL A 126 16.67 -0.06 3.28
C VAL A 126 15.71 0.61 2.29
N GLY A 127 16.19 0.97 1.10
CA GLY A 127 15.40 1.62 0.06
C GLY A 127 14.17 0.80 -0.38
N PRO A 128 14.33 -0.48 -0.80
CA PRO A 128 13.19 -1.32 -1.14
C PRO A 128 12.27 -1.58 0.05
N ARG A 129 12.78 -1.65 1.29
CA ARG A 129 11.91 -1.74 2.48
C ARG A 129 10.98 -0.56 2.62
N VAL A 130 11.50 0.67 2.51
CA VAL A 130 10.67 1.89 2.59
C VAL A 130 9.65 1.91 1.47
N ALA A 131 10.04 1.56 0.24
CA ALA A 131 9.12 1.49 -0.88
C ALA A 131 7.99 0.46 -0.65
N CYS A 132 8.32 -0.74 -0.16
CA CYS A 132 7.33 -1.77 0.15
C CYS A 132 6.41 -1.36 1.31
N GLN A 133 6.93 -0.69 2.35
CA GLN A 133 6.10 -0.21 3.46
C GLN A 133 5.11 0.87 3.01
N MET A 134 5.53 1.77 2.12
CA MET A 134 4.65 2.76 1.49
C MET A 134 3.58 2.10 0.62
N GLN A 135 3.94 1.07 -0.14
CA GLN A 135 2.96 0.27 -0.88
C GLN A 135 1.98 -0.43 0.07
N ALA A 136 2.46 -1.05 1.15
CA ALA A 136 1.62 -1.79 2.09
C ALA A 136 0.51 -0.93 2.70
N ILE A 137 0.83 0.31 3.10
CA ILE A 137 -0.18 1.24 3.64
C ILE A 137 -1.13 1.76 2.56
N ASP A 138 -0.68 1.92 1.32
CA ASP A 138 -1.56 2.24 0.19
C ASP A 138 -2.54 1.08 -0.10
N GLU A 139 -2.10 -0.17 -0.05
CA GLU A 139 -3.01 -1.32 -0.23
C GLU A 139 -4.00 -1.49 0.93
N LEU A 140 -3.58 -1.18 2.17
CA LEU A 140 -4.49 -1.14 3.31
C LEU A 140 -5.56 -0.04 3.12
N ARG A 141 -5.16 1.12 2.61
CA ARG A 141 -6.08 2.20 2.22
C ARG A 141 -7.01 1.73 1.10
N HIS A 142 -6.53 1.01 0.09
CA HIS A 142 -7.36 0.49 -1.00
C HIS A 142 -8.47 -0.41 -0.47
N VAL A 143 -8.16 -1.44 0.31
CA VAL A 143 -9.21 -2.34 0.83
C VAL A 143 -10.24 -1.59 1.69
N GLN A 144 -9.81 -0.69 2.58
CA GLN A 144 -10.72 0.05 3.45
C GLN A 144 -11.64 0.98 2.65
N THR A 145 -11.08 1.74 1.72
CA THR A 145 -11.86 2.67 0.89
C THR A 145 -12.81 1.93 -0.05
N GLN A 146 -12.42 0.77 -0.60
CA GLN A 146 -13.29 -0.08 -1.40
C GLN A 146 -14.46 -0.62 -0.58
N ILE A 147 -14.22 -1.10 0.64
CA ILE A 147 -15.27 -1.54 1.57
C ILE A 147 -16.25 -0.39 1.86
N HIS A 148 -15.75 0.80 2.19
CA HIS A 148 -16.61 1.94 2.47
C HIS A 148 -17.40 2.41 1.23
N SER A 149 -16.78 2.37 0.05
CA SER A 149 -17.44 2.72 -1.21
C SER A 149 -18.58 1.74 -1.57
N MET A 150 -18.41 0.45 -1.25
CA MET A 150 -19.43 -0.58 -1.49
C MET A 150 -20.45 -0.70 -0.35
N SER A 151 -20.20 -0.10 0.81
CA SER A 151 -21.06 -0.18 1.99
C SER A 151 -22.50 0.28 1.71
N HIS A 152 -22.67 1.35 0.93
CA HIS A 152 -24.01 1.82 0.57
C HIS A 152 -24.73 0.82 -0.35
N TYR A 153 -24.07 0.28 -1.38
CA TYR A 153 -24.67 -0.75 -2.24
C TYR A 153 -25.08 -2.01 -1.47
N ASN A 154 -24.27 -2.45 -0.52
CA ASN A 154 -24.58 -3.62 0.32
C ASN A 154 -25.88 -3.47 1.13
N LYS A 155 -26.35 -2.24 1.39
CA LYS A 155 -27.63 -2.01 2.08
C LYS A 155 -28.86 -2.28 1.21
N TYR A 156 -28.71 -2.19 -0.12
CA TYR A 156 -29.82 -2.22 -1.08
C TYR A 156 -29.76 -3.37 -2.08
N PHE A 157 -28.63 -4.08 -2.18
CA PHE A 157 -28.43 -5.19 -3.11
C PHE A 157 -27.80 -6.39 -2.41
N ASP A 158 -28.26 -7.58 -2.78
CA ASP A 158 -27.75 -8.85 -2.26
C ASP A 158 -26.34 -9.20 -2.77
N GLY A 159 -25.70 -10.17 -2.13
CA GLY A 159 -24.43 -10.76 -2.59
C GLY A 159 -23.17 -9.96 -2.24
N LEU A 160 -23.29 -8.87 -1.47
CA LEU A 160 -22.16 -8.06 -0.97
C LEU A 160 -21.88 -8.28 0.54
N HIS A 161 -22.74 -9.04 1.23
CA HIS A 161 -22.85 -9.04 2.70
C HIS A 161 -21.78 -9.86 3.46
N SER A 162 -21.01 -10.70 2.78
CA SER A 162 -20.05 -11.61 3.44
C SER A 162 -18.79 -11.84 2.61
N ALA A 163 -18.30 -10.78 1.98
CA ALA A 163 -17.20 -10.86 1.02
C ALA A 163 -15.94 -11.60 1.51
N PRO A 164 -15.39 -11.34 2.71
CA PRO A 164 -14.22 -12.09 3.19
C PRO A 164 -14.48 -13.59 3.34
N HIS A 165 -15.65 -13.96 3.88
CA HIS A 165 -16.02 -15.36 4.08
C HIS A 165 -16.22 -16.10 2.75
N MET A 166 -16.81 -15.42 1.76
CA MET A 166 -17.03 -15.96 0.43
C MET A 166 -15.71 -16.14 -0.33
N HIS A 167 -14.78 -15.18 -0.23
CA HIS A 167 -13.48 -15.25 -0.88
C HIS A 167 -12.73 -16.54 -0.53
N ASP A 168 -12.78 -16.96 0.73
CA ASP A 168 -12.09 -18.17 1.20
C ASP A 168 -12.78 -19.50 0.82
N ARG A 169 -13.99 -19.48 0.22
CA ARG A 169 -14.85 -20.70 0.12
C ARG A 169 -15.55 -20.90 -1.21
N VAL A 170 -15.87 -19.84 -1.92
CA VAL A 170 -16.66 -19.92 -3.15
C VAL A 170 -15.74 -20.29 -4.30
N TRP A 171 -16.13 -21.31 -5.06
CA TRP A 171 -15.29 -22.01 -6.03
C TRP A 171 -14.60 -21.14 -7.09
N TYR A 172 -15.20 -20.03 -7.52
CA TYR A 172 -14.63 -19.14 -8.54
C TYR A 172 -13.74 -18.02 -7.96
N LEU A 173 -13.66 -17.94 -6.63
CA LEU A 173 -12.81 -16.98 -5.90
C LEU A 173 -11.53 -17.63 -5.37
N SER A 174 -11.34 -18.94 -5.62
CA SER A 174 -10.22 -19.78 -5.18
C SER A 174 -9.18 -19.98 -6.28
#